data_AF-A0A9E4UB27-F1
#
_entry.id   AF-A0A9E4UB27-F1
#
_cell.length_a   1.000
_cell.length_b   1.000
_cell.length_c   1.000
_cell.angle_alpha   90.00
_cell.angle_beta   90.00
_cell.angle_gamma   90.00
#
_symmetry.space_group_name_H-M   'P 1'
#
loop_
_entity.id
_entity.type
_entity.pdbx_description
1 polymer ?
#
loop_
_entity_poly.entity_id
_entity_poly.type
_entity_poly.pdbx_seq_one_letter_code
_entity_poly.pdbx_strand_id
1 'polypeptide(L)'
;YTEQKEPIRDRLIELLDDPWLRTRLTAVGALRTLGDDKAIPALDRLIARELDGRVVRRCREAMAALRKGRDKGEELKKVRQELDKLREEHRSLKDRMEKVESKGKRKKA
;
A
#
# COMPACT_ATOMS: atom_id res chain seq x y z
N TYR A 1 4.59 -11.88 1.50
CA TYR A 1 3.58 -11.17 2.32
C TYR A 1 2.26 -10.96 1.60
N THR A 2 2.26 -10.50 0.34
CA THR A 2 1.02 -10.23 -0.42
C THR A 2 0.18 -11.49 -0.71
N GLU A 3 0.82 -12.63 -0.98
CA GLU A 3 0.13 -13.92 -1.24
C GLU A 3 -0.70 -14.44 -0.07
N GLN A 4 -0.32 -14.13 1.19
CA GLN A 4 -1.09 -14.57 2.36
C GLN A 4 -2.34 -13.72 2.58
N LYS A 5 -2.39 -12.49 2.03
CA LYS A 5 -3.53 -11.59 2.23
C LYS A 5 -4.74 -12.00 1.40
N GLU A 6 -4.52 -12.62 0.25
CA GLU A 6 -5.57 -13.05 -0.67
C GLU A 6 -6.58 -14.04 -0.05
N PRO A 7 -6.18 -15.21 0.49
CA PRO A 7 -7.13 -16.13 1.10
C PRO A 7 -7.83 -15.52 2.33
N ILE A 8 -7.13 -14.66 3.08
CA ILE A 8 -7.72 -13.95 4.23
C ILE A 8 -8.78 -12.95 3.76
N ARG A 9 -8.46 -12.15 2.74
CA ARG A 9 -9.39 -11.18 2.16
C ARG A 9 -10.63 -11.89 1.65
N ASP A 10 -10.47 -12.96 0.88
CA ASP A 10 -11.58 -13.66 0.26
C ASP A 10 -12.50 -14.27 1.33
N ARG A 11 -11.93 -14.87 2.38
CA ARG A 11 -12.70 -15.35 3.53
C ARG A 11 -13.43 -14.22 4.26
N LEU A 12 -12.81 -13.06 4.42
CA LEU A 12 -13.45 -11.89 5.04
C LEU A 12 -14.55 -11.29 4.15
N ILE A 13 -14.43 -11.39 2.82
CA ILE A 13 -15.45 -10.96 1.86
C ILE A 13 -16.69 -11.86 1.98
N GLU A 14 -16.53 -13.17 2.12
CA GLU A 14 -17.66 -14.08 2.36
C GLU A 14 -18.46 -13.69 3.61
N LEU A 15 -17.78 -13.26 4.68
CA LEU A 15 -18.41 -12.84 5.94
C LEU A 15 -19.18 -11.51 5.83
N LEU A 16 -19.05 -10.77 4.71
CA LEU A 16 -19.88 -9.60 4.44
C LEU A 16 -21.33 -9.95 4.07
N ASP A 17 -21.60 -11.22 3.75
CA ASP A 17 -22.94 -11.75 3.46
C ASP A 17 -23.56 -12.49 4.66
N ASP A 18 -22.88 -12.49 5.81
CA ASP A 18 -23.35 -13.21 7.00
C ASP A 18 -24.71 -12.65 7.50
N PRO A 19 -25.67 -13.51 7.89
CA PRO A 19 -26.96 -13.06 8.41
C PRO A 19 -26.83 -12.19 9.67
N TRP A 20 -25.81 -12.45 10.48
CA TRP A 20 -25.60 -11.76 11.74
C TRP A 20 -24.88 -10.43 11.51
N LEU A 21 -25.57 -9.33 11.84
CA LEU A 21 -25.06 -7.97 11.70
C LEU A 21 -23.66 -7.78 12.32
N ARG A 22 -23.42 -8.38 13.50
CA ARG A 22 -22.12 -8.30 14.20
C ARG A 22 -20.99 -8.91 13.38
N THR A 23 -21.24 -10.02 12.69
CA THR A 23 -20.26 -10.66 11.83
C THR A 23 -19.88 -9.73 10.68
N ARG A 24 -20.86 -9.15 9.99
CA ARG A 24 -20.61 -8.19 8.91
C ARG A 24 -19.80 -6.97 9.39
N LEU A 25 -20.18 -6.37 10.52
CA LEU A 25 -19.46 -5.23 11.11
C LEU A 25 -18.00 -5.57 11.47
N THR A 26 -17.77 -6.77 11.99
CA THR A 26 -16.43 -7.28 12.31
C THR A 26 -15.63 -7.54 11.04
N ALA A 27 -16.24 -8.16 10.03
CA ALA A 27 -15.61 -8.43 8.73
C ALA A 27 -15.16 -7.14 8.04
N VAL A 28 -16.00 -6.09 8.01
CA VAL A 28 -15.62 -4.75 7.51
C VAL A 28 -14.43 -4.19 8.29
N GLY A 29 -14.44 -4.32 9.62
CA GLY A 29 -13.32 -3.89 10.46
C GLY A 29 -12.03 -4.66 10.18
N ALA A 30 -12.12 -5.97 9.99
CA ALA A 30 -10.99 -6.84 9.67
C ALA A 30 -10.41 -6.54 8.29
N LEU A 31 -11.26 -6.30 7.26
CA LEU A 31 -10.82 -5.89 5.93
C LEU A 31 -10.05 -4.56 5.98
N ARG A 32 -10.54 -3.59 6.78
CA ARG A 32 -9.82 -2.34 7.02
C ARG A 32 -8.43 -2.59 7.62
N THR A 33 -8.35 -3.45 8.63
CA THR A 33 -7.09 -3.78 9.31
C THR A 33 -6.12 -4.56 8.42
N LEU A 34 -6.63 -5.47 7.58
CA LEU A 34 -5.82 -6.22 6.61
C LEU A 34 -5.09 -5.28 5.64
N GLY A 35 -5.69 -4.12 5.35
CA GLY A 35 -5.07 -3.08 4.53
C GLY A 35 -4.94 -3.47 3.06
N ASP A 36 -5.69 -4.48 2.60
CA ASP A 36 -5.74 -4.86 1.19
C ASP A 36 -6.83 -4.05 0.48
N ASP A 37 -6.39 -3.11 -0.34
CA ASP A 37 -7.20 -2.21 -1.14
C ASP A 37 -8.04 -2.94 -2.21
N LYS A 38 -7.70 -4.19 -2.54
CA LYS A 38 -8.53 -5.07 -3.38
C LYS A 38 -9.88 -5.42 -2.74
N ALA A 39 -10.06 -5.17 -1.44
CA ALA A 39 -11.34 -5.34 -0.76
C ALA A 39 -12.37 -4.24 -1.06
N ILE A 40 -11.95 -3.10 -1.61
CA ILE A 40 -12.83 -1.92 -1.85
C ILE A 40 -14.09 -2.28 -2.66
N PRO A 41 -14.02 -3.01 -3.79
CA PRO A 41 -15.20 -3.35 -4.57
C PRO A 41 -16.23 -4.21 -3.80
N ALA A 42 -15.77 -5.05 -2.86
CA ALA A 42 -16.67 -5.84 -2.03
C ALA A 42 -17.40 -4.97 -0.99
N LEU A 43 -16.71 -3.99 -0.42
CA LEU A 43 -17.32 -3.00 0.48
C LEU A 43 -18.35 -2.12 -0.24
N ASP A 44 -18.07 -1.71 -1.49
CA ASP A 44 -19.03 -0.99 -2.34
C ASP A 44 -20.30 -1.82 -2.61
N ARG A 45 -20.15 -3.11 -2.95
CA ARG A 45 -21.29 -4.02 -3.14
C ARG A 45 -22.12 -4.18 -1.87
N LEU A 46 -21.48 -4.25 -0.70
CA LEU A 46 -22.19 -4.29 0.57
C LEU A 46 -22.99 -3.01 0.81
N ILE A 47 -22.39 -1.83 0.57
CA ILE A 47 -23.11 -0.55 0.69
C ILE A 47 -24.37 -0.49 -0.19
N ALA A 48 -24.30 -1.03 -1.41
CA ALA A 48 -25.41 -0.97 -2.36
C ALA A 48 -26.67 -1.75 -1.93
N ARG A 49 -26.53 -2.77 -1.07
CA ARG A 49 -27.63 -3.65 -0.65
C ARG A 49 -27.99 -3.57 0.83
N GLU A 50 -27.15 -2.94 1.64
CA GLU A 50 -27.28 -2.96 3.10
C GLU A 50 -28.26 -1.89 3.61
N LEU A 51 -29.16 -2.30 4.50
CA LEU A 51 -30.18 -1.44 5.09
C LEU A 51 -29.72 -0.80 6.41
N ASP A 52 -28.77 -1.42 7.11
CA ASP A 52 -28.23 -0.89 8.36
C ASP A 52 -27.20 0.22 8.09
N GLY A 53 -27.57 1.46 8.41
CA GLY A 53 -26.71 2.64 8.23
C GLY A 53 -25.37 2.57 8.96
N ARG A 54 -25.24 1.78 10.04
CA ARG A 54 -23.97 1.59 10.75
C ARG A 54 -22.98 0.81 9.92
N VAL A 55 -23.45 -0.22 9.22
CA VAL A 55 -22.62 -1.03 8.31
C VAL A 55 -22.17 -0.17 7.14
N VAL A 56 -23.10 0.58 6.53
CA VAL A 56 -22.79 1.51 5.43
C VAL A 56 -21.73 2.52 5.85
N ARG A 57 -21.89 3.17 7.02
CA ARG A 57 -20.89 4.10 7.56
C ARG A 57 -19.53 3.43 7.74
N ARG A 58 -19.49 2.25 8.34
CA ARG A 58 -18.26 1.51 8.62
C ARG A 58 -17.54 1.07 7.33
N CYS A 59 -18.29 0.72 6.29
CA CYS A 59 -17.74 0.42 4.97
C CYS A 59 -17.06 1.65 4.34
N ARG A 60 -17.72 2.81 4.38
CA ARG A 60 -17.15 4.07 3.86
C ARG A 60 -15.86 4.46 4.60
N GLU A 61 -15.86 4.35 5.92
CA GLU A 61 -14.65 4.58 6.74
C GLU A 61 -13.52 3.61 6.38
N ALA A 62 -13.84 2.32 6.20
CA ALA A 62 -12.88 1.31 5.78
C ALA A 62 -12.30 1.61 4.40
N MET A 63 -13.14 1.93 3.42
CA MET A 63 -12.69 2.27 2.07
C MET A 63 -11.80 3.52 2.05
N ALA A 64 -12.14 4.56 2.81
CA ALA A 64 -11.31 5.76 2.94
C ALA A 64 -9.91 5.43 3.51
N ALA A 65 -9.87 4.58 4.54
CA ALA A 65 -8.61 4.12 5.12
C ALA A 65 -7.78 3.28 4.14
N LEU A 66 -8.41 2.37 3.39
CA LEU A 66 -7.75 1.53 2.38
C LEU A 66 -7.14 2.37 1.24
N ARG A 67 -7.88 3.36 0.73
CA ARG A 67 -7.37 4.28 -0.30
C ARG A 67 -6.16 5.07 0.20
N LYS A 68 -6.25 5.65 1.41
CA LYS A 68 -5.13 6.34 2.04
C LYS A 68 -3.92 5.42 2.25
N GLY A 69 -4.15 4.15 2.57
CA GLY A 69 -3.10 3.13 2.70
C GLY A 69 -2.38 2.86 1.37
N ARG A 70 -3.15 2.70 0.27
CA ARG A 70 -2.61 2.56 -1.09
C ARG A 70 -1.73 3.76 -1.46
N ASP A 71 -2.23 4.98 -1.25
CA ASP A 71 -1.53 6.20 -1.65
C ASP A 71 -0.16 6.32 -0.94
N LYS A 72 -0.12 6.07 0.37
CA LYS A 72 1.13 6.03 1.14
C LYS A 72 2.11 4.97 0.63
N GLY A 73 1.60 3.81 0.21
CA GLY A 73 2.40 2.74 -0.37
C GLY A 73 3.06 3.16 -1.69
N GLU A 74 2.31 3.85 -2.56
CA GLU A 74 2.82 4.39 -3.82
C GLU A 74 3.83 5.52 -3.60
N GLU A 75 3.57 6.44 -2.66
CA GLU A 75 4.54 7.47 -2.27
C GLU A 75 5.85 6.85 -1.77
N LEU A 76 5.78 5.85 -0.88
CA LEU A 76 6.97 5.16 -0.38
C LEU A 76 7.74 4.45 -1.51
N LYS A 77 7.03 3.88 -2.48
CA LYS A 77 7.65 3.26 -3.66
C LYS A 77 8.40 4.28 -4.50
N LYS A 78 7.81 5.47 -4.74
CA LYS A 78 8.48 6.57 -5.45
C LYS A 78 9.72 7.04 -4.72
N VAL A 79 9.64 7.28 -3.41
CA VAL A 79 10.79 7.68 -2.58
C VAL A 79 11.93 6.67 -2.66
N ARG A 80 11.63 5.36 -2.65
CA ARG A 80 12.65 4.31 -2.82
C ARG A 80 13.33 4.40 -4.19
N GLN A 81 12.55 4.59 -5.26
CA GLN A 81 13.09 4.74 -6.61
C GLN A 81 14.00 5.97 -6.74
N GLU A 82 13.61 7.09 -6.14
CA GLU A 82 14.42 8.31 -6.11
C GLU A 82 15.71 8.12 -5.31
N LEU A 83 15.65 7.40 -4.17
CA LEU A 83 16.83 7.07 -3.38
C LEU A 83 17.82 6.18 -4.15
N ASP A 84 17.31 5.19 -4.89
CA ASP A 84 18.15 4.30 -5.68
C ASP A 84 18.84 5.06 -6.84
N LYS A 85 18.12 5.95 -7.52
CA LYS A 85 18.71 6.87 -8.52
C LYS A 85 19.79 7.75 -7.91
N LEU A 86 19.52 8.36 -6.75
CA LEU A 86 20.49 9.22 -6.07
C LEU A 86 21.76 8.45 -5.69
N ARG A 87 21.62 7.18 -5.27
CA ARG A 87 22.77 6.30 -4.97
C ARG A 87 23.60 5.98 -6.21
N GLU A 88 22.96 5.73 -7.35
CA GLU A 88 23.64 5.49 -8.63
C GLU A 88 24.39 6.75 -9.10
N GLU A 89 23.75 7.91 -9.05
CA GLU A 89 24.37 9.19 -9.37
C GLU A 89 25.57 9.48 -8.47
N HIS A 90 25.43 9.26 -7.16
CA HIS A 90 26.52 9.44 -6.21
C HIS A 90 27.70 8.49 -6.48
N ARG A 91 27.44 7.24 -6.87
CA ARG A 91 28.49 6.30 -7.29
C ARG A 91 29.22 6.82 -8.54
N SER A 92 28.46 7.22 -9.56
CA SER A 92 29.01 7.77 -10.81
C SER A 92 29.85 9.03 -10.57
N LEU A 93 29.41 9.92 -9.69
CA LEU A 93 30.16 11.13 -9.32
C LEU A 93 31.46 10.78 -8.59
N LYS A 94 31.44 9.81 -7.66
CA LYS A 94 32.66 9.33 -7.00
C LYS A 94 33.66 8.75 -8.01
N ASP A 95 33.21 7.89 -8.91
CA ASP A 95 34.09 7.31 -9.95
C ASP A 95 34.70 8.40 -10.85
N ARG A 96 33.93 9.45 -11.17
CA ARG A 96 34.42 10.60 -11.93
C ARG A 96 35.43 11.43 -11.14
N MET A 97 35.21 11.62 -9.84
CA MET A 97 36.14 12.32 -8.96
C MET A 97 37.49 11.60 -8.90
N GLU A 98 37.48 10.28 -8.67
CA GLU A 98 38.71 9.47 -8.64
C GLU A 98 39.49 9.55 -9.97
N LYS A 99 38.78 9.53 -11.11
CA LYS A 99 39.40 9.72 -12.45
C LYS A 99 40.03 11.11 -12.63
N VAL A 100 39.44 12.17 -12.07
CA VAL A 100 40.00 13.52 -12.14
C VAL A 100 41.18 13.67 -11.19
N GLU A 101 41.07 13.19 -9.96
CA GLU A 101 42.14 13.22 -8.95
C GLU A 101 43.39 12.47 -9.43
N SER A 102 43.21 11.29 -10.03
CA SER A 102 44.31 10.51 -10.62
C SER A 102 45.00 11.23 -11.78
N LYS A 103 44.25 11.89 -12.68
CA LYS A 103 44.83 12.75 -13.73
C LYS A 103 45.58 13.97 -13.16
N GLY A 104 45.05 14.57 -12.09
CA GLY A 104 45.69 15.69 -11.40
C GLY A 104 47.04 15.31 -10.76
N LYS A 105 47.13 14.11 -10.16
CA LYS A 105 48.38 13.57 -9.61
C LYS A 105 49.43 13.30 -10.70
N ARG A 106 49.01 12.76 -11.85
CA ARG A 106 49.90 12.41 -12.98
C ARG A 106 50.52 13.62 -13.70
N LYS A 107 49.94 14.82 -13.55
CA LYS A 107 50.50 16.08 -14.08
C LYS A 107 51.50 16.77 -13.12
N LYS A 108 51.56 16.35 -11.85
CA LYS A 108 52.45 16.93 -10.83
C LYS A 108 53.71 16.10 -10.57
N ALA A 109 53.80 14.90 -11.14
CA ALA A 109 54.99 14.05 -11.17
C ALA A 109 55.68 14.21 -12.53
#